data_AF-A0A958GLD5-F1
#
_entry.id   AF-A0A958GLD5-F1
#
_cell.length_a   1.000
_cell.length_b   1.000
_cell.length_c   1.000
_cell.angle_alpha   90.00
_cell.angle_beta   90.00
_cell.angle_gamma   90.00
#
_symmetry.space_group_name_H-M   'P 1'
#
loop_
_entity.id
_entity.type
_entity.pdbx_description
1 polymer ?
#
loop_
_entity_poly.entity_id
_entity_poly.type
_entity_poly.pdbx_seq_one_letter_code
_entity_poly.pdbx_strand_id
1 'polypeptide(L)'
;MHIITVDDQDFPDLLELFQHSSPIGNFVKDGKVQFVRTNQRLVMVSCGNTPDRIAVQPVRNTSEAESIAKQLLEVEEALGRIVTYSEI
;
A
#
# COMPACT_ATOMS: atom_id res chain seq x y z
N MET A 1 3.23 7.70 -7.84
CA MET A 1 2.53 6.42 -7.65
C MET A 1 1.83 6.05 -8.95
N HIS A 2 2.03 4.82 -9.40
CA HIS A 2 1.44 4.26 -10.61
C HIS A 2 0.38 3.22 -10.23
N ILE A 3 -0.70 3.09 -10.99
CA ILE A 3 -1.78 2.14 -10.68
C ILE A 3 -1.69 0.99 -11.68
N ILE A 4 -1.57 -0.23 -11.16
CA ILE A 4 -1.65 -1.48 -11.93
C ILE A 4 -3.00 -2.12 -11.65
N THR A 5 -3.63 -2.71 -12.65
CA THR A 5 -4.98 -3.28 -12.63
C THR A 5 -5.00 -4.71 -13.14
N VAL A 6 -6.11 -5.43 -12.94
CA VAL A 6 -6.28 -6.82 -13.42
C VAL A 6 -6.03 -7.02 -14.92
N ASP A 7 -6.11 -5.96 -15.73
CA ASP A 7 -5.88 -6.02 -17.17
C ASP A 7 -4.38 -5.94 -17.54
N ASP A 8 -3.52 -5.57 -16.60
CA ASP A 8 -2.08 -5.47 -16.79
C ASP A 8 -1.40 -6.84 -16.61
N GLN A 9 -0.46 -7.15 -17.50
CA GLN A 9 0.26 -8.43 -17.51
C GLN A 9 0.95 -8.73 -16.17
N ASP A 10 1.48 -7.70 -15.50
CA ASP A 10 2.25 -7.83 -14.26
C ASP A 10 1.36 -7.90 -13.00
N PHE A 11 0.04 -7.80 -13.14
CA PHE A 11 -0.88 -7.75 -12.00
C PHE A 11 -0.86 -9.01 -11.12
N PRO A 12 -0.86 -10.25 -11.66
CA PRO A 12 -0.82 -11.46 -10.84
C PRO A 12 0.40 -11.50 -9.91
N ASP A 13 1.58 -11.15 -10.42
CA ASP A 13 2.82 -11.14 -9.64
C ASP A 13 2.80 -10.05 -8.56
N LEU A 14 2.25 -8.87 -8.88
CA LEU A 14 2.09 -7.78 -7.91
C LEU A 14 1.05 -8.09 -6.85
N LEU A 15 -0.01 -8.84 -7.17
CA LEU A 15 -1.01 -9.30 -6.22
C LEU A 15 -0.40 -10.29 -5.22
N GLU A 16 0.35 -11.27 -5.69
CA GLU A 16 1.08 -12.20 -4.84
C GLU A 16 2.05 -11.44 -3.93
N LEU A 17 2.84 -10.52 -4.51
CA LEU A 17 3.78 -9.70 -3.77
C LEU A 17 3.09 -8.83 -2.71
N PHE A 18 1.93 -8.27 -3.02
CA PHE A 18 1.12 -7.50 -2.07
C PHE A 18 0.65 -8.37 -0.90
N GLN A 19 0.17 -9.58 -1.15
CA GLN A 19 -0.30 -10.50 -0.09
C GLN A 19 0.81 -10.91 0.87
N HIS A 20 2.05 -11.06 0.37
CA HIS A 20 3.22 -11.46 1.15
C HIS A 20 4.07 -10.29 1.69
N SER A 21 3.72 -9.05 1.34
CA SER A 21 4.46 -7.85 1.79
C SER A 21 4.17 -7.46 3.24
N SER A 22 5.14 -6.76 3.85
CA SER A 22 5.05 -6.29 5.23
C SER A 22 3.94 -5.26 5.38
N PRO A 23 2.95 -5.47 6.27
CA PRO A 23 1.92 -4.49 6.50
C PRO A 23 2.47 -3.31 7.30
N ILE A 24 2.25 -2.08 6.83
CA ILE A 24 2.65 -0.86 7.56
C ILE A 24 1.46 -0.24 8.27
N GLY A 25 0.29 -0.27 7.64
CA GLY A 25 -0.94 0.22 8.22
C GLY A 25 -2.08 0.24 7.23
N ASN A 26 -3.17 0.89 7.60
CA ASN A 26 -4.33 1.07 6.76
C ASN A 26 -5.06 2.37 7.11
N PHE A 27 -5.91 2.84 6.19
CA PHE A 27 -6.77 4.00 6.40
C PHE A 27 -8.13 3.82 5.73
N VAL A 28 -9.14 4.54 6.21
CA VAL A 28 -10.48 4.52 5.60
C VAL A 28 -10.64 5.67 4.61
N LYS A 29 -10.96 5.34 3.36
CA LYS A 29 -11.28 6.30 2.31
C LYS A 29 -12.54 5.85 1.57
N ASP A 30 -13.51 6.76 1.42
CA ASP A 30 -14.79 6.50 0.74
C ASP A 30 -15.53 5.26 1.29
N GLY A 31 -15.47 5.05 2.61
CA GLY A 31 -16.06 3.90 3.30
C GLY A 31 -15.32 2.57 3.10
N LYS A 32 -14.15 2.58 2.48
CA LYS A 32 -13.34 1.38 2.20
C LYS A 32 -11.97 1.45 2.89
N VAL A 33 -11.50 0.31 3.38
CA VAL A 33 -10.16 0.18 3.97
C VAL A 33 -9.11 0.08 2.87
N GLN A 34 -8.18 1.02 2.89
CA GLN A 34 -6.98 1.05 2.07
C GLN A 34 -5.82 0.49 2.88
N PHE A 35 -5.23 -0.60 2.43
CA PHE A 35 -4.08 -1.25 3.05
C PHE A 35 -2.79 -0.70 2.45
N VAL A 36 -1.86 -0.33 3.32
CA VAL A 36 -0.52 0.15 2.96
C VAL A 36 0.49 -0.91 3.37
N ARG A 37 1.20 -1.46 2.38
CA ARG A 37 2.16 -2.53 2.58
C ARG A 37 3.45 -2.24 1.81
N THR A 38 4.55 -2.81 2.26
CA THR A 38 5.86 -2.54 1.68
C THR A 38 6.71 -3.79 1.54
N ASN A 39 7.65 -3.73 0.61
CA ASN A 39 8.78 -4.65 0.54
C ASN A 39 10.05 -3.86 0.24
N GLN A 40 11.15 -4.57 -0.05
CA GLN A 40 12.46 -3.96 -0.30
C GLN A 40 12.51 -3.01 -1.52
N ARG A 41 11.52 -3.07 -2.42
CA ARG A 41 11.51 -2.37 -3.71
C ARG A 41 10.25 -1.55 -3.97
N LEU A 42 9.18 -1.76 -3.22
CA LEU A 42 7.88 -1.16 -3.47
C LEU A 42 7.17 -0.73 -2.19
N VAL A 43 6.50 0.42 -2.28
CA VAL A 43 5.33 0.75 -1.46
C VAL A 43 4.09 0.43 -2.28
N MET A 44 3.14 -0.27 -1.67
CA MET A 44 1.92 -0.73 -2.32
C MET A 44 0.71 -0.30 -1.51
N VAL A 45 -0.30 0.26 -2.18
CA VAL A 45 -1.58 0.64 -1.58
C VAL A 45 -2.70 -0.02 -2.36
N SER A 46 -3.61 -0.68 -1.65
CA SER A 46 -4.74 -1.34 -2.28
C SER A 46 -5.96 -1.46 -1.38
N CYS A 47 -7.12 -1.69 -1.99
CA CYS A 47 -8.40 -1.74 -1.32
C CYS A 47 -8.89 -3.20 -1.19
N GLY A 48 -9.07 -3.68 0.04
CA GLY A 48 -9.54 -5.05 0.29
C GLY A 48 -8.44 -6.12 0.17
N ASN A 49 -8.81 -7.37 0.47
CA ASN A 49 -7.90 -8.53 0.45
C ASN A 49 -7.72 -9.12 -0.96
N THR A 50 -8.70 -8.92 -1.83
CA THR A 50 -8.70 -9.34 -3.24
C THR A 50 -8.89 -8.11 -4.11
N PRO A 51 -7.87 -7.25 -4.22
CA PRO A 51 -8.01 -6.01 -4.95
C PRO A 51 -8.11 -6.22 -6.46
N ASP A 52 -8.75 -5.27 -7.14
CA ASP A 52 -8.80 -5.15 -8.61
C ASP A 52 -7.71 -4.23 -9.17
N ARG A 53 -7.04 -3.49 -8.28
CA ARG A 53 -5.99 -2.52 -8.60
C ARG A 53 -5.01 -2.36 -7.44
N ILE A 54 -3.74 -2.14 -7.74
CA ILE A 54 -2.69 -1.89 -6.76
C ILE A 54 -1.95 -0.63 -7.18
N ALA A 55 -1.92 0.37 -6.30
CA ALA A 55 -1.09 1.54 -6.49
C ALA A 55 0.33 1.22 -6.00
N VAL A 56 1.33 1.36 -6.87
CA VAL A 56 2.72 1.00 -6.62
C VAL A 56 3.63 2.23 -6.70
N GLN A 57 4.63 2.27 -5.84
CA GLN A 57 5.69 3.27 -5.84
C GLN A 57 7.04 2.55 -5.67
N PRO A 58 7.93 2.60 -6.68
CA PRO A 58 9.29 2.07 -6.55
C PRO A 58 10.11 2.80 -5.49
N VAL A 59 10.94 2.05 -4.78
CA VAL A 59 11.91 2.53 -3.78
C VAL A 59 13.24 1.80 -3.90
N ARG A 60 14.28 2.35 -3.28
CA ARG A 60 15.66 1.83 -3.36
C ARG A 60 15.95 0.78 -2.28
N ASN A 61 15.28 0.85 -1.14
CA ASN A 61 15.50 -0.04 0.00
C ASN A 61 14.29 -0.05 0.96
N THR A 62 14.32 -0.97 1.94
CA THR A 62 13.27 -1.14 2.94
C THR A 62 13.03 0.09 3.80
N SER A 63 14.09 0.78 4.25
CA SER A 63 13.95 1.97 5.11
C SER A 63 13.24 3.11 4.39
N GLU A 64 13.55 3.31 3.10
CA GLU A 64 12.82 4.26 2.24
C GLU A 64 11.36 3.83 2.05
N ALA A 65 11.11 2.53 1.84
CA ALA A 65 9.75 1.98 1.72
C ALA A 65 8.90 2.31 2.95
N GLU A 66 9.42 2.01 4.15
CA GLU A 66 8.73 2.27 5.41
C GLU A 66 8.53 3.76 5.66
N SER A 67 9.54 4.59 5.39
CA SER A 67 9.43 6.04 5.56
C SER A 67 8.35 6.64 4.67
N ILE A 68 8.29 6.25 3.39
CA ILE A 68 7.28 6.73 2.44
C ILE A 68 5.88 6.22 2.84
N ALA A 69 5.78 4.95 3.25
CA ALA A 69 4.51 4.38 3.70
C ALA A 69 3.97 5.07 4.95
N LYS A 70 4.83 5.37 5.94
CA LYS A 70 4.47 6.13 7.14
C LYS A 70 4.05 7.55 6.79
N GLN A 71 4.82 8.24 5.96
CA GLN A 71 4.46 9.59 5.50
C GLN A 71 3.11 9.60 4.77
N LEU A 72 2.80 8.57 3.98
CA LEU A 72 1.50 8.43 3.35
C LEU A 72 0.39 8.32 4.40
N LEU A 73 0.55 7.47 5.41
CA LEU A 73 -0.42 7.32 6.49
C LEU A 73 -0.60 8.62 7.29
N GLU A 74 0.49 9.34 7.60
CA GLU A 74 0.46 10.63 8.29
C GLU A 74 -0.30 11.69 7.48
N VAL A 75 -0.12 11.74 6.16
CA VAL A 75 -0.88 12.65 5.28
C VAL A 75 -2.37 12.30 5.33
N GLU A 76 -2.70 11.02 5.30
CA GLU A 76 -4.09 10.55 5.34
C GLU A 76 -4.76 10.89 6.68
N GLU A 77 -4.02 10.72 7.79
CA GLU A 77 -4.43 11.14 9.14
C GLU A 77 -4.64 12.66 9.22
N ALA A 78 -3.73 13.45 8.66
CA ALA A 78 -3.84 14.91 8.61
C ALA A 78 -5.03 15.40 7.76
N LEU A 79 -5.47 14.59 6.79
CA LEU A 79 -6.70 14.83 6.02
C LEU A 79 -7.98 14.42 6.79
N GLY A 80 -7.86 13.98 8.06
CA GLY A 80 -8.96 13.59 8.92
C GLY A 80 -9.46 12.17 8.69
N ARG A 81 -8.69 11.31 8.02
CA ARG A 81 -9.07 9.90 7.81
C ARG A 81 -8.69 9.08 9.03
N ILE A 82 -9.46 8.01 9.27
CA ILE A 82 -9.16 7.05 10.34
C ILE A 82 -7.98 6.20 9.86
N VAL A 83 -6.86 6.28 10.56
CA VAL A 83 -5.62 5.57 10.27
C VAL A 83 -5.35 4.54 11.37
N THR A 84 -4.82 3.38 10.99
CA THR A 84 -4.36 2.35 11.92
C THR A 84 -2.99 1.86 11.47
N TYR A 85 -1.99 2.02 12.33
CA TYR A 85 -0.64 1.50 12.09
C TYR A 85 -0.56 0.03 12.49
N SER A 86 0.17 -0.76 11.71
CA SER A 86 0.46 -2.16 12.05
C SER A 86 1.59 -2.21 13.09
N GLU A 87 1.47 -3.09 14.07
CA GLU A 87 2.60 -3.44 14.94
C GLU A 87 3.62 -4.24 14.09
N ILE A 88 4.87 -3.76 14.04
CA ILE A 88 5.98 -4.36 13.29
C ILE A 88 6.79 -5.25 14.25
#